data_AF-A0A2V7GAG2-F1
#
_entry.id   AF-A0A2V7GAG2-F1
#
_cell.length_a   1.000
_cell.length_b   1.000
_cell.length_c   1.000
_cell.angle_alpha   90.00
_cell.angle_beta   90.00
_cell.angle_gamma   90.00
#
_symmetry.space_group_name_H-M   'P 1'
#
loop_
_entity.id
_entity.type
_entity.pdbx_description
1 polymer ?
#
loop_
_entity_poly.entity_id
_entity_poly.type
_entity_poly.pdbx_seq_one_letter_code
_entity_poly.pdbx_strand_id
1 'polypeptide(L)' 'MDHEPSPEEAYERLIIGSPERCIRQIRALQAVGVNLLLLNMNFGNMTHPEAMRSLRLFGEEVLPAFR' A
#
# COMPACT_ATOMS: atom_id res chain seq x y z
N MET A 1 0.15 24.82 -4.88
CA MET A 1 0.33 23.35 -4.78
C MET A 1 1.75 23.07 -5.24
N ASP A 2 2.74 23.45 -4.43
CA ASP A 2 4.12 23.71 -4.92
C ASP A 2 5.19 22.97 -4.11
N HIS A 3 4.80 22.00 -3.27
CA HIS A 3 5.73 21.16 -2.53
C HIS A 3 5.60 19.72 -3.01
N GLU A 4 6.60 19.27 -3.77
CA GLU A 4 6.79 17.85 -4.03
C GLU A 4 7.18 17.17 -2.70
N PRO A 5 6.47 16.11 -2.28
CA PRO A 5 6.78 15.44 -1.03
C PRO A 5 8.19 14.85 -1.06
N SER A 6 8.90 14.93 0.07
CA SER A 6 10.18 14.21 0.20
C SER A 6 9.95 12.70 0.07
N PRO A 7 10.98 11.91 -0.27
CA PRO A 7 10.88 10.45 -0.29
C PRO A 7 10.33 9.85 1.01
N GLU A 8 10.71 10.41 2.16
CA GLU A 8 10.23 10.00 3.48
C GLU A 8 8.75 10.34 3.67
N GLU A 9 8.33 11.54 3.27
CA GLU A 9 6.91 11.94 3.31
C GLU A 9 6.06 11.05 2.39
N ALA A 10 6.57 10.75 1.19
CA ALA A 10 5.93 9.84 0.25
C ALA A 10 5.82 8.42 0.83
N TYR A 11 6.89 7.92 1.45
CA TYR A 11 6.90 6.61 2.08
C TYR A 11 5.86 6.51 3.20
N GLU A 12 5.71 7.53 4.04
CA GLU A 12 4.71 7.57 5.11
C GLU A 12 3.26 7.67 4.60
N ARG A 13 3.05 8.38 3.49
CA ARG A 13 1.70 8.59 2.91
C ARG A 13 1.24 7.46 1.99
N LEU A 14 2.16 6.69 1.42
CA LEU A 14 1.84 5.57 0.53
C LEU A 14 1.80 4.24 1.30
N ILE A 15 0.90 3.36 0.88
CA ILE A 15 0.83 1.97 1.36
C ILE A 15 1.84 1.15 0.56
N ILE A 16 3.11 1.23 0.97
CA ILE A 16 4.25 0.54 0.33
C ILE A 16 5.19 -0.03 1.40
N GLY A 17 5.89 -1.12 1.08
CA GLY A 17 6.84 -1.78 1.98
C GLY A 17 6.46 -3.22 2.30
N SER A 18 6.81 -3.69 3.50
CA SER A 18 6.52 -5.06 3.93
C SER A 18 5.01 -5.27 4.22
N PRO A 19 4.51 -6.52 4.17
CA PRO A 19 3.12 -6.83 4.52
C PRO A 19 2.70 -6.28 5.88
N GLU A 20 3.55 -6.37 6.91
CA GLU A 20 3.26 -5.87 8.27
C GLU A 20 3.06 -4.35 8.28
N ARG A 21 3.87 -3.62 7.50
CA ARG A 21 3.73 -2.17 7.36
C ARG A 21 2.41 -1.81 6.67
N CYS A 22 2.10 -2.50 5.57
CA CYS A 22 0.84 -2.30 4.85
C CYS A 22 -0.36 -2.54 5.77
N ILE A 23 -0.35 -3.63 6.55
CA ILE A 23 -1.42 -3.92 7.52
C ILE A 23 -1.56 -2.80 8.55
N ARG A 24 -0.45 -2.31 9.12
CA ARG A 24 -0.45 -1.22 10.10
C ARG A 24 -1.06 0.06 9.52
N GLN A 25 -0.68 0.45 8.30
CA GLN A 25 -1.21 1.64 7.64
C GLN A 25 -2.69 1.50 7.30
N ILE A 26 -3.11 0.34 6.77
CA ILE A 26 -4.52 0.08 6.46
C ILE A 26 -5.37 0.10 7.74
N ARG A 27 -4.88 -0.45 8.86
CA ARG A 27 -5.60 -0.34 10.15
C ARG A 27 -5.74 1.08 10.65
N ALA A 28 -4.74 1.94 10.43
CA ALA A 28 -4.84 3.36 10.76
C ALA A 28 -5.94 4.06 9.92
N LEU A 29 -6.06 3.72 8.63
CA LEU A 29 -7.13 4.21 7.77
C LEU A 29 -8.51 3.67 8.20
N GLN A 30 -8.59 2.38 8.54
CA GLN A 30 -9.81 1.77 9.05
C GLN A 30 -10.28 2.42 10.36
N ALA A 31 -9.34 2.76 11.26
CA ALA A 31 -9.65 3.42 12.53
C ALA A 31 -10.30 4.80 12.37
N VAL A 32 -10.10 5.47 11.22
CA VAL A 32 -10.76 6.75 10.88
C VAL A 32 -11.99 6.57 9.98
N GLY A 33 -12.46 5.33 9.79
CA GLY A 33 -13.71 5.02 9.10
C GLY A 33 -13.59 4.69 7.62
N VAL A 34 -12.38 4.55 7.07
CA VAL A 34 -12.19 4.10 5.69
C VAL A 34 -12.60 2.63 5.58
N ASN A 35 -13.49 2.32 4.63
CA ASN A 35 -14.02 0.97 4.41
C ASN A 35 -13.80 0.43 2.98
N LEU A 36 -13.26 1.26 2.08
CA LEU A 36 -12.93 0.90 0.70
C LEU A 36 -11.55 1.46 0.35
N LEU A 37 -10.65 0.60 -0.12
CA LEU A 37 -9.37 0.99 -0.68
C LEU A 37 -9.29 0.60 -2.15
N LEU A 38 -8.98 1.57 -2.99
CA LEU A 38 -8.59 1.35 -4.38
C LEU A 38 -7.08 1.50 -4.47
N LEU A 39 -6.39 0.44 -4.85
CA LEU A 39 -4.93 0.37 -4.82
C LEU A 39 -4.36 0.39 -6.24
N ASN A 40 -3.39 1.27 -6.47
CA ASN A 40 -2.55 1.19 -7.65
C ASN A 40 -1.41 0.19 -7.39
N MET A 41 -1.56 -1.04 -7.90
CA MET A 41 -0.61 -2.13 -7.71
C MET A 41 0.49 -2.20 -8.80
N ASN A 42 0.43 -1.32 -9.80
CA ASN A 42 1.41 -1.22 -10.88
C ASN A 42 1.91 0.22 -10.98
N PHE A 43 2.86 0.56 -10.11
CA PHE A 43 3.29 1.93 -9.89
C PHE A 43 4.62 2.23 -10.57
N GLY A 44 4.74 3.42 -11.18
CA GLY A 44 5.98 3.90 -11.77
C GLY A 44 6.50 3.00 -12.90
N ASN A 45 7.76 2.58 -12.78
CA ASN A 45 8.48 1.77 -13.76
C ASN A 45 8.48 0.26 -13.42
N MET A 46 7.56 -0.21 -12.57
CA MET A 46 7.44 -1.63 -12.25
C MET A 46 7.22 -2.46 -13.53
N THR A 47 7.96 -3.55 -13.63
CA THR A 47 7.71 -4.56 -14.66
C THR A 47 6.45 -5.37 -14.33
N HIS A 48 5.84 -5.99 -15.34
CA HIS A 48 4.67 -6.85 -15.12
C HIS A 48 4.91 -7.97 -14.08
N PRO A 49 6.05 -8.71 -14.10
CA PRO A 49 6.33 -9.70 -13.06
C PRO A 49 6.41 -9.13 -11.64
N GLU A 50 6.95 -7.92 -11.47
CA GLU A 50 7.03 -7.26 -10.15
C GLU A 50 5.65 -6.87 -9.63
N ALA A 51 4.80 -6.29 -10.49
CA ALA A 51 3.42 -5.96 -10.15
C ALA A 51 2.63 -7.23 -9.77
N MET A 52 2.79 -8.31 -10.53
CA MET A 52 2.14 -9.59 -10.24
C MET A 52 2.67 -10.25 -8.96
N ARG A 53 3.95 -10.07 -8.62
CA ARG A 53 4.51 -10.53 -7.33
C ARG A 53 3.92 -9.72 -6.17
N SER A 54 3.85 -8.39 -6.29
CA SER A 54 3.25 -7.53 -5.27
C SER A 54 1.78 -7.87 -5.02
N LEU A 55 1.00 -8.09 -6.09
CA LEU A 55 -0.40 -8.48 -6.00
C LEU A 55 -0.59 -9.83 -5.27
N ARG A 56 0.23 -10.83 -5.57
CA ARG A 56 0.20 -12.14 -4.89
C ARG A 56 0.53 -11.98 -3.41
N LEU A 57 1.63 -11.31 -3.08
CA LEU A 57 2.05 -11.07 -1.70
C LEU A 57 0.98 -10.33 -0.90
N PHE A 58 0.35 -9.33 -1.49
CA PHE A 58 -0.75 -8.60 -0.86
C PHE A 58 -1.96 -9.52 -0.59
N GLY A 59 -2.31 -10.36 -1.56
CA GLY A 59 -3.42 -11.31 -1.42
C GLY A 59 -3.16 -12.42 -0.39
N GLU A 60 -1.92 -12.88 -0.28
CA GLU A 60 -1.49 -13.97 0.60
C GLU A 60 -1.21 -13.52 2.03
N GLU A 61 -0.61 -12.33 2.22
CA GLU A 61 -0.12 -11.89 3.52
C GLU A 61 -0.88 -10.69 4.12
N VAL A 62 -1.45 -9.81 3.29
CA VAL A 62 -2.13 -8.59 3.78
C VAL A 62 -3.64 -8.79 3.91
N LEU A 63 -4.31 -9.25 2.84
CA LEU A 63 -5.77 -9.42 2.85
C LEU A 63 -6.31 -10.30 3.99
N PRO A 64 -5.65 -11.41 4.41
CA PRO A 64 -6.15 -12.23 5.51
C PRO A 64 -6.27 -11.50 6.86
N ALA A 65 -5.54 -10.40 7.07
CA ALA A 65 -5.58 -9.63 8.33
C ALA A 65 -6.85 -8.77 8.51
N PHE A 66 -7.71 -8.70 7.48
CA PHE A 66 -8.91 -7.86 7.41
C PHE A 66 -10.19 -8.63 7.05
N ARG A 67 -10.14 -9.97 7.15
CA ARG A 67 -11.30 -10.85 6.95
C ARG A 67 -12.17 -10.95 8.20
#